data_AF-A0A6L7LEG8-F1
#
_entry.id   AF-A0A6L7LEG8-F1
#
_cell.length_a   1.000
_cell.length_b   1.000
_cell.length_c   1.000
_cell.angle_alpha   90.00
_cell.angle_beta   90.00
_cell.angle_gamma   90.00
#
_symmetry.space_group_name_H-M   'P 1'
#
loop_
_entity.id
_entity.type
_entity.pdbx_description
1 polymer ?
#
loop_
_entity_poly.entity_id
_entity_poly.type
_entity_poly.pdbx_seq_one_letter_code
_entity_poly.pdbx_strand_id
1 'polypeptide(L)' 'MGRAGGGKRQDQAVGSGKVGRNKPCPCGSGKKYKRCHGG' A
#
# COMPACT_ATOMS: atom_id res chain seq x y z
N MET A 1 -9.89 35.51 14.59
CA MET A 1 -9.90 34.04 14.47
C MET A 1 -8.86 33.60 13.45
N GLY A 2 -7.69 33.12 13.89
CA GLY A 2 -6.54 32.79 13.04
C GLY A 2 -6.68 31.44 12.32
N ARG A 3 -6.33 31.41 11.03
CA ARG A 3 -6.23 30.19 10.20
C ARG A 3 -4.81 29.66 10.31
N ALA A 4 -4.64 28.36 10.59
CA ALA A 4 -3.36 27.67 10.44
C ALA A 4 -3.57 26.30 9.79
N GLY A 5 -3.20 26.20 8.52
CA GLY A 5 -2.84 24.94 7.87
C GLY A 5 -1.32 24.86 7.74
N GLY A 6 -0.73 23.66 7.79
CA GLY A 6 0.70 23.46 7.59
C GLY A 6 1.14 22.05 7.96
N GLY A 7 1.49 21.23 6.96
CA GLY A 7 1.62 19.78 7.09
C GLY A 7 2.92 19.25 7.67
N LYS A 8 2.83 18.02 8.18
CA LYS A 8 3.96 17.08 8.24
C LYS A 8 3.58 15.81 7.48
N ARG A 9 3.90 15.79 6.18
CA ARG A 9 3.99 14.56 5.39
C ARG A 9 5.20 13.80 5.91
N GLN A 10 4.99 12.99 6.94
CA GLN A 10 6.01 12.05 7.39
C GLN A 10 5.99 10.88 6.42
N ASP A 11 6.78 11.06 5.38
CA ASP A 11 7.51 10.00 4.72
C ASP A 11 8.09 9.07 5.80
N GLN A 12 7.36 7.98 6.07
CA GLN A 12 7.90 6.81 6.76
C GLN A 12 7.82 5.70 5.74
N ALA A 13 8.88 5.66 4.94
CA ALA A 13 9.14 4.66 3.92
C ALA A 13 9.21 3.25 4.53
N VAL A 14 8.48 2.34 3.89
CA VAL A 14 8.83 0.94 3.62
C VAL A 14 9.05 0.05 4.86
N GLY A 15 7.94 -0.30 5.51
CA GLY A 15 7.87 -1.46 6.40
C GLY A 15 7.02 -2.58 5.80
N SER A 16 7.66 -3.73 5.53
CA SER A 16 7.13 -5.05 5.15
C SER A 16 7.13 -5.34 3.66
N GLY A 17 7.81 -6.43 3.26
CA GLY A 17 7.79 -7.06 1.93
C GLY A 17 6.42 -7.62 1.52
N LYS A 18 5.37 -6.82 1.68
CA LYS A 18 4.01 -7.10 1.25
C LYS A 18 4.01 -6.99 -0.26
N VAL A 19 3.75 -8.11 -0.93
CA VAL A 19 3.64 -8.15 -2.38
C VAL A 19 2.68 -7.06 -2.82
N GLY A 20 3.10 -6.24 -3.79
CA GLY A 20 2.31 -5.09 -4.20
C GLY A 20 0.90 -5.52 -4.62
N ARG A 21 -0.13 -4.77 -4.23
CA ARG A 21 -1.55 -5.09 -4.51
C ARG A 21 -1.82 -5.41 -5.99
N ASN A 22 -1.08 -4.79 -6.91
CA ASN A 22 -1.22 -5.01 -8.35
C ASN A 22 -0.31 -6.12 -8.94
N LYS A 23 0.64 -6.67 -8.18
CA LYS A 23 1.53 -7.75 -8.63
C LYS A 23 0.75 -9.08 -8.75
N PRO A 24 1.22 -10.06 -9.54
CA PRO A 24 0.64 -11.40 -9.57
C PRO A 24 0.67 -12.02 -8.17
N CYS A 25 -0.36 -12.80 -7.84
CA CYS A 25 -0.50 -13.43 -6.54
C CYS A 25 0.50 -14.59 -6.39
N PRO A 26 1.26 -14.67 -5.29
CA PRO A 26 2.29 -15.72 -5.10
C PRO A 26 1.72 -17.14 -4.96
N CYS A 27 0.39 -17.30 -4.83
CA CYS A 27 -0.27 -18.60 -4.78
C CYS A 27 -0.41 -19.31 -6.14
N GLY A 28 0.10 -18.72 -7.23
CA GLY A 28 0.04 -19.32 -8.57
C GLY A 28 -1.32 -19.24 -9.27
N SER A 29 -2.29 -18.50 -8.73
CA SER A 29 -3.65 -18.40 -9.29
C SER A 29 -3.76 -17.58 -10.59
N GLY A 30 -2.67 -16.93 -11.04
CA GLY A 30 -2.67 -16.00 -12.17
C GLY A 30 -3.41 -14.68 -11.92
N LYS A 31 -4.08 -14.52 -10.77
CA LYS A 31 -4.82 -13.30 -10.39
C LYS A 31 -3.87 -12.27 -9.77
N LYS A 32 -4.21 -10.98 -9.86
CA LYS A 32 -3.49 -9.92 -9.12
C LYS A 32 -3.69 -10.12 -7.62
N TYR A 33 -2.67 -9.84 -6.81
CA TYR A 33 -2.67 -10.06 -5.37
C TYR A 33 -3.92 -9.48 -4.70
N LYS A 34 -4.29 -8.24 -5.01
CA LYS A 34 -5.50 -7.57 -4.49
C LYS A 34 -6.84 -8.25 -4.81
N ARG A 35 -6.87 -9.21 -5.74
CA ARG A 35 -8.07 -9.95 -6.14
C ARG A 35 -8.01 -11.41 -5.68
N CYS A 36 -7.05 -11.73 -4.81
CA CYS A 36 -6.78 -13.08 -4.36
C CYS A 36 -6.43 -13.07 -2.87
N HIS A 37 -5.16 -12.90 -2.50
CA HIS A 37 -4.70 -12.92 -1.09
C HIS A 37 -4.40 -11.53 -0.51
N GLY A 38 -4.58 -10.48 -1.31
CA GLY A 38 -4.36 -9.07 -0.94
C GLY A 38 -5.66 -8.32 -0.64
N GLY A 39 -6.69 -9.06 -0.22
CA GLY A 39 -7.82 -8.49 0.50
C GLY A 39 -7.37 -7.96 1.86
#